data_AF-A0A7X7G7P5-F1
#
_entry.id   AF-A0A7X7G7P5-F1
#
_cell.length_a   1.000
_cell.length_b   1.000
_cell.length_c   1.000
_cell.angle_alpha   90.00
_cell.angle_beta   90.00
_cell.angle_gamma   90.00
#
_symmetry.space_group_name_H-M   'P 1'
#
loop_
_entity.id
_entity.type
_entity.pdbx_description
1 polymer ?
#
loop_
_entity_poly.entity_id
_entity_poly.type
_entity_poly.pdbx_seq_one_letter_code
_entity_poly.pdbx_strand_id
1 'polypeptide(L)'
;MKRRSILAYAGLSVACAMSSGAALGQAMIVDHGCTDISKVPAQYIEKAKETFKIAYGHTSHGSQIVSGMNALRKSNPDLFGFSRAGGKELSLFDTTPPGDLGNPDRSTWAQRTRDLLAGPGGDRNLIMWSWCGQAGSASEKDIQLYLDLMSGLEKEFPNVKFVYMTGHLDGSGKTGNLHLRIEQIREFCRKNGKILFDFADIESFDPDGKVNFMELGASDSCDYRAEGVTRNWADEWLRKNPGHGIALPDSAAHSRPLNGALKGRAFWWMMARLAGWDGKAPAAKPVSGD
;
A
#
# COMPACT_ATOMS: atom_id res chain seq x y z
N MET A 1 -38.87 65.77 -41.19
CA MET A 1 -38.80 64.90 -39.99
C MET A 1 -38.85 63.44 -40.43
N LYS A 2 -37.77 62.69 -40.23
CA LYS A 2 -37.71 61.22 -40.03
C LYS A 2 -36.23 60.81 -40.03
N ARG A 3 -35.60 60.81 -38.86
CA ARG A 3 -34.26 60.22 -38.63
C ARG A 3 -34.43 58.70 -38.54
N ARG A 4 -33.62 57.95 -39.30
CA ARG A 4 -33.51 56.49 -39.23
C ARG A 4 -32.52 56.14 -38.13
N SER A 5 -32.96 55.35 -37.15
CA SER A 5 -32.12 54.83 -36.07
C SER A 5 -31.42 53.54 -36.53
N ILE A 6 -30.10 53.50 -36.41
CA ILE A 6 -29.26 52.31 -36.61
C ILE A 6 -29.12 51.65 -35.23
N LEU A 7 -29.62 50.42 -35.08
CA LEU A 7 -29.29 49.57 -33.92
C LEU A 7 -28.05 48.73 -34.27
N ALA A 8 -26.95 48.97 -33.56
CA ALA A 8 -25.79 48.11 -33.56
C ALA A 8 -25.97 47.01 -32.50
N TYR A 9 -25.95 45.75 -32.91
CA TYR A 9 -25.88 44.60 -32.00
C TYR A 9 -24.42 44.40 -31.59
N ALA A 10 -24.12 44.62 -30.31
CA ALA A 10 -22.86 44.23 -29.69
C ALA A 10 -22.92 42.74 -29.36
N GLY A 11 -22.09 41.93 -30.02
CA GLY A 11 -21.91 40.52 -29.70
C GLY A 11 -21.12 40.36 -28.41
N LEU A 12 -21.75 39.79 -27.39
CA LEU A 12 -21.10 39.43 -26.13
C LEU A 12 -20.55 38.01 -26.24
N SER A 13 -19.26 37.87 -26.52
CA SER A 13 -18.56 36.58 -26.51
C SER A 13 -18.30 36.14 -25.07
N VAL A 14 -19.11 35.22 -24.56
CA VAL A 14 -18.87 34.54 -23.27
C VAL A 14 -17.80 33.47 -23.51
N ALA A 15 -16.56 33.75 -23.09
CA ALA A 15 -15.52 32.73 -23.02
C ALA A 15 -15.84 31.79 -21.84
N CYS A 16 -16.27 30.56 -22.16
CA CYS A 16 -16.47 29.51 -21.17
C CYS A 16 -15.10 28.95 -20.77
N ALA A 17 -14.56 29.41 -19.64
CA ALA A 17 -13.37 28.80 -19.04
C ALA A 17 -13.75 27.42 -18.50
N MET A 18 -13.49 26.38 -19.29
CA MET A 18 -13.56 24.99 -18.85
C MET A 18 -12.43 24.75 -17.83
N SER A 19 -12.73 24.90 -16.55
CA SER A 19 -11.89 24.35 -15.49
C SER A 19 -12.02 22.84 -15.54
N SER A 20 -11.04 22.17 -16.16
CA SER A 20 -10.86 20.73 -16.08
C SER A 20 -10.39 20.36 -14.68
N GLY A 21 -11.34 20.31 -13.73
CA GLY A 21 -11.14 19.62 -12.47
C GLY A 21 -11.03 18.14 -12.77
N ALA A 22 -9.82 17.58 -12.70
CA ALA A 22 -9.66 16.13 -12.70
C ALA A 22 -10.48 15.57 -11.54
N ALA A 23 -11.47 14.72 -11.83
CA ALA A 23 -12.14 13.96 -10.79
C ALA A 23 -11.08 13.15 -10.05
N LEU A 24 -10.85 13.46 -8.77
CA LEU A 24 -9.96 12.65 -7.93
C LEU A 24 -10.55 11.23 -7.89
N GLY A 25 -9.79 10.25 -8.37
CA GLY A 25 -10.16 8.85 -8.24
C GLY A 25 -10.32 8.47 -6.78
N GLN A 26 -11.20 7.51 -6.47
CA GLN A 26 -11.32 6.98 -5.11
C GLN A 26 -9.97 6.40 -4.66
N ALA A 27 -9.54 6.74 -3.44
CA ALA A 27 -8.30 6.21 -2.88
C ALA A 27 -8.33 4.68 -2.80
N MET A 28 -7.21 4.04 -3.12
CA MET A 28 -7.01 2.61 -2.97
C MET A 28 -6.27 2.36 -1.66
N ILE A 29 -7.00 2.00 -0.62
CA ILE A 29 -6.43 1.64 0.68
C ILE A 29 -6.33 0.12 0.77
N VAL A 30 -5.12 -0.37 1.05
CA VAL A 30 -4.82 -1.79 1.20
C VAL A 30 -4.55 -2.03 2.67
N ASP A 31 -5.56 -2.55 3.36
CA ASP A 31 -5.66 -2.68 4.81
C ASP A 31 -5.86 -4.15 5.23
N HIS A 32 -6.19 -4.44 6.49
CA HIS A 32 -6.42 -5.80 6.99
C HIS A 32 -7.52 -6.55 6.22
N GLY A 33 -8.50 -5.82 5.64
CA GLY A 33 -9.56 -6.38 4.81
C GLY A 33 -9.08 -6.90 3.46
N CYS A 34 -7.85 -6.56 3.06
CA CYS A 34 -7.23 -6.92 1.78
C CYS A 34 -6.32 -8.15 1.90
N THR A 35 -6.40 -8.93 2.96
CA THR A 35 -5.46 -10.03 3.23
C THR A 35 -5.95 -11.40 2.74
N ASP A 36 -7.19 -11.52 2.25
CA ASP A 36 -7.75 -12.81 1.85
C ASP A 36 -7.46 -13.16 0.37
N ILE A 37 -6.32 -13.80 0.13
CA ILE A 37 -5.84 -14.10 -1.23
C ILE A 37 -6.77 -15.02 -2.03
N SER A 38 -7.63 -15.84 -1.39
CA SER A 38 -8.54 -16.72 -2.14
C SER A 38 -9.64 -15.96 -2.89
N LYS A 39 -9.86 -14.70 -2.54
CA LYS A 39 -10.80 -13.82 -3.26
C LYS A 39 -10.20 -13.23 -4.54
N VAL A 40 -8.87 -13.25 -4.68
CA VAL A 40 -8.18 -12.64 -5.81
C VAL A 40 -8.22 -13.58 -7.02
N PRO A 41 -8.90 -13.22 -8.12
CA PRO A 41 -8.92 -14.08 -9.30
C PRO A 41 -7.54 -14.15 -9.96
N ALA A 42 -7.09 -15.36 -10.30
CA ALA A 42 -5.76 -15.62 -10.86
C ALA A 42 -5.43 -14.73 -12.08
N GLN A 43 -6.40 -14.47 -12.95
CA GLN A 43 -6.22 -13.60 -14.12
C GLN A 43 -5.71 -12.19 -13.79
N TYR A 44 -6.04 -11.63 -12.62
CA TYR A 44 -5.55 -10.32 -12.22
C TYR A 44 -4.16 -10.37 -11.61
N ILE A 45 -3.76 -11.50 -11.04
CA ILE A 45 -2.37 -11.75 -10.63
C ILE A 45 -1.51 -11.87 -11.88
N GLU A 46 -1.94 -12.66 -12.87
CA GLU A 46 -1.24 -12.79 -14.16
C GLU A 46 -1.10 -11.45 -14.86
N LYS A 47 -2.22 -10.70 -14.99
CA LYS A 47 -2.18 -9.35 -15.57
C LYS A 47 -1.28 -8.39 -14.79
N ALA A 48 -1.20 -8.53 -13.46
CA ALA A 48 -0.29 -7.72 -12.66
C ALA A 48 1.18 -8.04 -12.98
N LYS A 49 1.54 -9.32 -13.15
CA LYS A 49 2.88 -9.75 -13.55
C LYS A 49 3.28 -9.18 -14.92
N GLU A 50 2.34 -9.13 -15.86
CA GLU A 50 2.56 -8.56 -17.21
C GLU A 50 2.66 -7.03 -17.20
N THR A 51 1.92 -6.37 -16.31
CA THR A 51 1.77 -4.91 -16.32
C THR A 51 2.86 -4.21 -15.51
N PHE A 52 3.23 -4.77 -14.35
CA PHE A 52 3.96 -4.00 -13.34
C PHE A 52 5.43 -4.40 -13.23
N LYS A 53 6.23 -3.35 -13.13
CA LYS A 53 7.68 -3.37 -12.94
C LYS A 53 7.98 -2.52 -11.72
N ILE A 54 8.25 -3.19 -10.61
CA ILE A 54 8.26 -2.59 -9.29
C ILE A 54 9.69 -2.29 -8.87
N ALA A 55 9.88 -1.16 -8.20
CA ALA A 55 11.04 -0.94 -7.34
C ALA A 55 10.57 -0.72 -5.90
N TYR A 56 11.14 -1.47 -4.96
CA TYR A 56 10.77 -1.42 -3.56
C TYR A 56 12.00 -1.14 -2.70
N GLY A 57 12.09 0.10 -2.21
CA GLY A 57 13.14 0.52 -1.29
C GLY A 57 12.72 0.28 0.16
N HIS A 58 13.42 -0.58 0.86
CA HIS A 58 13.18 -0.81 2.28
C HIS A 58 14.40 -1.37 3.02
N THR A 59 14.31 -1.33 4.35
CA THR A 59 15.20 -2.03 5.27
C THR A 59 14.42 -3.13 6.00
N SER A 60 14.72 -3.39 7.28
CA SER A 60 14.30 -4.60 7.99
C SER A 60 12.77 -4.81 8.03
N HIS A 61 11.96 -3.87 8.52
CA HIS A 61 10.50 -4.04 8.60
C HIS A 61 9.83 -4.24 7.24
N GLY A 62 10.28 -3.53 6.19
CA GLY A 62 9.69 -3.70 4.85
C GLY A 62 9.89 -5.11 4.26
N SER A 63 10.94 -5.82 4.69
CA SER A 63 11.19 -7.21 4.24
C SER A 63 10.08 -8.19 4.65
N GLN A 64 9.22 -7.81 5.59
CA GLN A 64 8.06 -8.63 6.00
C GLN A 64 7.10 -8.87 4.83
N ILE A 65 6.90 -7.88 3.95
CA ILE A 65 6.06 -8.04 2.74
C ILE A 65 6.65 -9.14 1.85
N VAL A 66 7.95 -9.05 1.56
CA VAL A 66 8.67 -9.99 0.69
C VAL A 66 8.73 -11.39 1.33
N SER A 67 8.83 -11.48 2.65
CA SER A 67 8.75 -12.74 3.39
C SER A 67 7.39 -13.41 3.16
N GLY A 68 6.28 -12.68 3.32
CA GLY A 68 4.95 -13.20 3.01
C GLY A 68 4.76 -13.56 1.53
N MET A 69 5.30 -12.76 0.60
CA MET A 69 5.28 -13.09 -0.82
C MET A 69 6.03 -14.39 -1.12
N ASN A 70 7.18 -14.63 -0.46
CA ASN A 70 7.93 -15.87 -0.58
C ASN A 70 7.13 -17.10 -0.10
N ALA A 71 6.35 -16.95 0.97
CA ALA A 71 5.49 -18.02 1.46
C ALA A 71 4.41 -18.40 0.43
N LEU A 72 3.77 -17.41 -0.19
CA LEU A 72 2.81 -17.63 -1.28
C LEU A 72 3.48 -18.23 -2.53
N ARG A 73 4.67 -17.74 -2.90
CA ARG A 73 5.45 -18.33 -4.00
C ARG A 73 5.79 -19.79 -3.74
N LYS A 74 6.13 -20.16 -2.49
CA LYS A 74 6.39 -21.56 -2.12
C LYS A 74 5.13 -22.43 -2.21
N SER A 75 3.95 -21.89 -1.92
CA SER A 75 2.69 -22.64 -2.00
C SER A 75 2.14 -22.77 -3.43
N ASN A 76 2.35 -21.76 -4.28
CA ASN A 76 1.99 -21.79 -5.70
C ASN A 76 2.98 -20.92 -6.52
N PRO A 77 4.10 -21.51 -7.00
CA PRO A 77 5.17 -20.77 -7.64
C PRO A 77 4.78 -20.19 -9.00
N ASP A 78 3.87 -20.85 -9.74
CA ASP A 78 3.41 -20.38 -11.04
C ASP A 78 2.61 -19.07 -10.91
N LEU A 79 1.73 -19.02 -9.91
CA LEU A 79 0.84 -17.86 -9.71
C LEU A 79 1.55 -16.71 -9.01
N PHE A 80 2.29 -16.98 -7.94
CA PHE A 80 2.92 -15.96 -7.07
C PHE A 80 4.43 -15.80 -7.30
N GLY A 81 4.91 -16.17 -8.49
CA GLY A 81 6.30 -15.98 -8.90
C GLY A 81 6.70 -14.50 -9.01
N PHE A 82 7.87 -14.17 -8.49
CA PHE A 82 8.48 -12.85 -8.59
C PHE A 82 10.01 -12.96 -8.61
N SER A 83 10.64 -12.10 -9.40
CA SER A 83 12.10 -12.01 -9.51
C SER A 83 12.51 -10.63 -10.01
N ARG A 84 13.81 -10.33 -9.95
CA ARG A 84 14.33 -9.07 -10.48
C ARG A 84 14.09 -8.93 -11.98
N ALA A 85 14.29 -10.00 -12.75
CA ALA A 85 14.12 -10.00 -14.19
C ALA A 85 12.64 -9.88 -14.61
N GLY A 86 11.72 -10.49 -13.85
CA GLY A 86 10.32 -10.62 -14.24
C GLY A 86 10.14 -11.62 -15.39
N GLY A 87 9.27 -11.30 -16.35
CA GLY A 87 8.92 -12.17 -17.47
C GLY A 87 7.59 -12.86 -17.22
N LYS A 88 7.60 -14.17 -16.96
CA LYS A 88 6.40 -14.90 -16.48
C LYS A 88 6.08 -14.61 -15.00
N GLU A 89 7.02 -13.99 -14.31
CA GLU A 89 6.97 -13.60 -12.91
C GLU A 89 6.83 -12.08 -12.78
N LEU A 90 6.35 -11.61 -11.60
CA LEU A 90 6.34 -10.19 -11.28
C LEU A 90 7.77 -9.64 -11.23
N SER A 91 8.03 -8.55 -11.96
CA SER A 91 9.35 -7.90 -11.92
C SER A 91 9.47 -7.02 -10.66
N LEU A 92 10.29 -7.43 -9.71
CA LEU A 92 10.50 -6.73 -8.44
C LEU A 92 11.99 -6.43 -8.22
N PHE A 93 12.33 -5.15 -8.23
CA PHE A 93 13.60 -4.64 -7.76
C PHE A 93 13.53 -4.50 -6.24
N ASP A 94 13.72 -5.63 -5.56
CA ASP A 94 13.73 -5.71 -4.10
C ASP A 94 14.96 -5.01 -3.51
N THR A 95 14.80 -4.31 -2.39
CA THR A 95 15.84 -3.48 -1.74
C THR A 95 16.53 -2.46 -2.66
N THR A 96 15.87 -2.07 -3.76
CA THR A 96 16.41 -1.16 -4.77
C THR A 96 15.38 -0.07 -5.08
N PRO A 97 15.69 1.22 -4.86
CA PRO A 97 16.97 1.73 -4.36
C PRO A 97 17.19 1.34 -2.89
N PRO A 98 18.45 1.31 -2.41
CA PRO A 98 18.73 0.94 -1.03
C PRO A 98 18.21 2.02 -0.06
N GLY A 99 17.86 1.60 1.16
CA GLY A 99 17.42 2.48 2.25
C GLY A 99 15.94 2.35 2.58
N ASP A 100 15.42 3.31 3.36
CA ASP A 100 14.02 3.40 3.76
C ASP A 100 13.56 4.87 3.76
N LEU A 101 12.28 5.11 4.06
CA LEU A 101 11.70 6.46 4.08
C LEU A 101 12.28 7.37 5.17
N GLY A 102 12.94 6.81 6.18
CA GLY A 102 13.42 7.56 7.35
C GLY A 102 14.89 7.93 7.28
N ASN A 103 15.74 7.02 6.83
CA ASN A 103 17.20 7.17 6.86
C ASN A 103 17.79 7.58 5.50
N PRO A 104 18.87 8.39 5.48
CA PRO A 104 19.51 9.02 6.64
C PRO A 104 18.80 10.28 7.16
N ASP A 105 17.91 10.89 6.37
CA ASP A 105 17.46 12.28 6.60
C ASP A 105 16.00 12.53 6.17
N ARG A 106 15.20 11.46 6.02
CA ARG A 106 13.80 11.48 5.56
C ARG A 106 13.54 12.03 4.16
N SER A 107 14.60 12.35 3.39
CA SER A 107 14.45 12.96 2.06
C SER A 107 15.32 12.34 0.97
N THR A 108 16.47 11.75 1.33
CA THR A 108 17.40 11.08 0.40
C THR A 108 16.72 10.02 -0.46
N TRP A 109 15.72 9.29 0.06
CA TRP A 109 14.96 8.29 -0.68
C TRP A 109 14.27 8.89 -1.93
N ALA A 110 13.85 10.15 -1.87
CA ALA A 110 13.23 10.83 -3.00
C ALA A 110 14.24 11.09 -4.11
N GLN A 111 15.46 11.54 -3.77
CA GLN A 111 16.53 11.67 -4.76
C GLN A 111 16.93 10.32 -5.34
N ARG A 112 17.08 9.28 -4.52
CA ARG A 112 17.36 7.91 -5.00
C ARG A 112 16.30 7.39 -5.96
N THR A 113 15.03 7.79 -5.76
CA THR A 113 13.94 7.45 -6.67
C THR A 113 14.11 8.14 -8.02
N ARG A 114 14.46 9.44 -8.04
CA ARG A 114 14.78 10.18 -9.27
C ARG A 114 15.93 9.54 -10.01
N ASP A 115 17.03 9.23 -9.31
CA ASP A 115 18.22 8.63 -9.90
C ASP A 115 17.93 7.25 -10.50
N LEU A 116 17.12 6.44 -9.82
CA LEU A 116 16.69 5.14 -10.33
C LEU A 116 15.86 5.28 -11.62
N LEU A 117 14.84 6.14 -11.60
CA LEU A 117 13.94 6.35 -12.73
C LEU A 117 14.61 7.06 -13.92
N ALA A 118 15.65 7.84 -13.67
CA ALA A 118 16.49 8.43 -14.72
C ALA A 118 17.56 7.46 -15.27
N GLY A 119 17.76 6.31 -14.62
CA GLY A 119 18.85 5.38 -14.94
C GLY A 119 18.39 3.91 -15.02
N PRO A 120 18.97 3.01 -14.21
CA PRO A 120 18.80 1.56 -14.37
C PRO A 120 17.39 1.04 -14.08
N GLY A 121 16.48 1.88 -13.58
CA GLY A 121 15.07 1.59 -13.37
C GLY A 121 14.14 2.49 -14.18
N GLY A 122 14.60 3.05 -15.30
CA GLY A 122 13.74 3.90 -16.15
C GLY A 122 12.53 3.19 -16.78
N ASP A 123 12.48 1.86 -16.70
CA ASP A 123 11.32 1.06 -17.12
C ASP A 123 10.39 0.67 -15.96
N ARG A 124 10.66 1.11 -14.72
CA ARG A 124 9.81 0.87 -13.56
C ARG A 124 8.57 1.75 -13.64
N ASN A 125 7.42 1.17 -13.34
CA ASN A 125 6.13 1.87 -13.39
C ASN A 125 5.34 1.82 -12.08
N LEU A 126 5.89 1.19 -11.05
CA LEU A 126 5.37 1.19 -9.68
C LEU A 126 6.53 1.35 -8.70
N ILE A 127 6.46 2.38 -7.85
CA ILE A 127 7.46 2.65 -6.82
C ILE A 127 6.82 2.49 -5.45
N MET A 128 7.53 1.75 -4.60
CA MET A 128 7.18 1.54 -3.21
C MET A 128 8.37 1.86 -2.32
N TRP A 129 8.10 2.40 -1.15
CA TRP A 129 9.09 2.54 -0.09
C TRP A 129 8.47 2.14 1.25
N SER A 130 9.30 1.65 2.16
CA SER A 130 8.87 1.33 3.53
C SER A 130 9.47 2.30 4.53
N TRP A 131 8.74 2.56 5.61
CA TRP A 131 9.35 2.99 6.87
C TRP A 131 10.02 1.80 7.56
N CYS A 132 11.05 2.07 8.36
CA CYS A 132 11.48 1.19 9.44
C CYS A 132 10.87 1.77 10.74
N GLY A 133 11.66 2.06 11.78
CA GLY A 133 11.14 2.66 13.03
C GLY A 133 10.93 4.19 13.04
N GLN A 134 11.36 4.91 11.99
CA GLN A 134 11.45 6.38 12.03
C GLN A 134 10.09 7.09 12.02
N ALA A 135 9.03 6.40 11.58
CA ALA A 135 7.67 6.93 11.66
C ALA A 135 7.21 7.13 13.11
N GLY A 136 7.67 6.30 14.06
CA GLY A 136 7.28 6.38 15.47
C GLY A 136 7.77 7.63 16.19
N SER A 137 8.90 8.19 15.75
CA SER A 137 9.48 9.44 16.27
C SER A 137 9.34 10.63 15.32
N ALA A 138 8.63 10.47 14.20
CA ALA A 138 8.40 11.54 13.25
C ALA A 138 7.50 12.63 13.86
N SER A 139 7.84 13.89 13.60
CA SER A 139 6.95 15.02 13.84
C SER A 139 5.89 15.11 12.73
N GLU A 140 4.86 15.94 12.95
CA GLU A 140 3.88 16.26 11.91
C GLU A 140 4.54 16.85 10.65
N LYS A 141 5.60 17.65 10.85
CA LYS A 141 6.38 18.25 9.76
C LYS A 141 7.19 17.20 8.98
N ASP A 142 7.71 16.18 9.67
CA ASP A 142 8.42 15.08 9.00
C ASP A 142 7.49 14.27 8.10
N ILE A 143 6.26 14.01 8.55
CA ILE A 143 5.25 13.34 7.72
C ILE A 143 4.79 14.25 6.58
N GLN A 144 4.61 15.55 6.83
CA GLN A 144 4.29 16.49 5.77
C GLN A 144 5.38 16.52 4.69
N LEU A 145 6.66 16.51 5.07
CA LEU A 145 7.78 16.40 4.13
C LEU A 145 7.68 15.13 3.27
N TYR A 146 7.39 13.98 3.88
CA TYR A 146 7.18 12.73 3.13
C TYR A 146 6.03 12.86 2.12
N LEU A 147 4.89 13.42 2.52
CA LEU A 147 3.72 13.61 1.64
C LEU A 147 4.03 14.58 0.49
N ASP A 148 4.76 15.65 0.76
CA ASP A 148 5.18 16.64 -0.24
C ASP A 148 6.16 16.04 -1.24
N LEU A 149 7.14 15.25 -0.77
CA LEU A 149 8.10 14.55 -1.63
C LEU A 149 7.42 13.52 -2.52
N MET A 150 6.50 12.71 -1.97
CA MET A 150 5.70 11.76 -2.77
C MET A 150 4.88 12.49 -3.85
N SER A 151 4.23 13.60 -3.48
CA SER A 151 3.44 14.41 -4.42
C SER A 151 4.32 15.07 -5.49
N GLY A 152 5.57 15.43 -5.15
CA GLY A 152 6.56 15.92 -6.09
C GLY A 152 6.94 14.85 -7.11
N LEU A 153 7.27 13.64 -6.64
CA LEU A 153 7.60 12.51 -7.52
C LEU A 153 6.46 12.13 -8.46
N GLU A 154 5.20 12.14 -7.99
CA GLU A 154 4.04 11.90 -8.87
C GLU A 154 3.91 12.95 -9.98
N LYS A 155 4.24 14.21 -9.71
CA LYS A 155 4.22 15.28 -10.73
C LYS A 155 5.39 15.14 -11.71
N GLU A 156 6.56 14.76 -11.21
CA GLU A 156 7.77 14.57 -12.01
C GLU A 156 7.67 13.33 -12.92
N PHE A 157 7.00 12.26 -12.46
CA PHE A 157 6.88 10.99 -13.16
C PHE A 157 5.41 10.56 -13.32
N PRO A 158 4.62 11.24 -14.18
CA PRO A 158 3.17 11.04 -14.26
C PRO A 158 2.75 9.65 -14.78
N ASN A 159 3.66 8.89 -15.40
CA ASN A 159 3.43 7.52 -15.87
C ASN A 159 3.81 6.45 -14.84
N VAL A 160 4.34 6.85 -13.69
CA VAL A 160 4.77 5.97 -12.61
C VAL A 160 3.74 6.07 -11.47
N LYS A 161 3.33 4.91 -10.96
CA LYS A 161 2.45 4.84 -9.78
C LYS A 161 3.31 4.85 -8.52
N PHE A 162 2.95 5.68 -7.54
CA PHE A 162 3.62 5.75 -6.25
C PHE A 162 2.71 5.22 -5.16
N VAL A 163 3.17 4.20 -4.43
CA VAL A 163 2.44 3.62 -3.30
C VAL A 163 2.89 4.31 -2.02
N TYR A 164 1.95 4.97 -1.35
CA TYR A 164 2.16 5.50 -0.01
C TYR A 164 2.15 4.36 1.00
N MET A 165 2.89 4.51 2.09
CA MET A 165 3.06 3.50 3.13
C MET A 165 2.92 4.11 4.52
N THR A 166 2.26 3.43 5.45
CA THR A 166 2.27 3.78 6.88
C THR A 166 3.47 3.16 7.59
N GLY A 167 3.77 3.58 8.83
CA GLY A 167 4.72 2.89 9.69
C GLY A 167 4.24 1.50 10.15
N HIS A 168 5.06 0.81 10.94
CA HIS A 168 4.68 -0.39 11.70
C HIS A 168 4.23 0.01 13.12
N LEU A 169 3.46 -0.84 13.80
CA LEU A 169 3.04 -0.58 15.18
C LEU A 169 4.23 -0.55 16.17
N ASP A 170 4.14 0.30 17.19
CA ASP A 170 5.18 0.48 18.22
C ASP A 170 4.67 0.30 19.67
N GLY A 171 3.42 -0.14 19.85
CA GLY A 171 2.81 -0.32 21.16
C GLY A 171 2.31 0.96 21.85
N SER A 172 2.47 2.13 21.24
CA SER A 172 2.05 3.40 21.85
C SER A 172 0.53 3.65 21.83
N GLY A 173 -0.22 2.86 21.06
CA GLY A 173 -1.67 2.88 20.99
C GLY A 173 -2.27 4.16 20.41
N LYS A 174 -3.57 4.36 20.62
CA LYS A 174 -4.40 5.39 19.95
C LYS A 174 -3.97 6.82 20.22
N THR A 175 -3.38 7.11 21.37
CA THR A 175 -2.88 8.46 21.72
C THR A 175 -1.39 8.63 21.44
N GLY A 176 -0.72 7.57 20.97
CA GLY A 176 0.70 7.57 20.66
C GLY A 176 1.04 8.40 19.43
N ASN A 177 2.27 8.93 19.39
CA ASN A 177 2.73 9.77 18.27
C ASN A 177 2.61 9.02 16.93
N LEU A 178 3.03 7.76 16.87
CA LEU A 178 2.94 6.95 15.66
C LEU A 178 1.51 6.91 15.10
N HIS A 179 0.50 6.67 15.94
CA HIS A 179 -0.89 6.62 15.48
C HIS A 179 -1.32 7.95 14.84
N LEU A 180 -0.98 9.09 15.46
CA LEU A 180 -1.27 10.42 14.93
C LEU A 180 -0.57 10.68 13.58
N ARG A 181 0.67 10.20 13.42
CA ARG A 181 1.45 10.31 12.18
C ARG A 181 0.89 9.41 11.06
N ILE A 182 0.42 8.22 11.41
CA ILE A 182 -0.24 7.32 10.47
C ILE A 182 -1.58 7.89 10.00
N GLU A 183 -2.39 8.44 10.91
CA GLU A 183 -3.66 9.07 10.53
C GLU A 183 -3.46 10.26 9.58
N GLN A 184 -2.39 11.05 9.76
CA GLN A 184 -2.01 12.10 8.81
C GLN A 184 -1.78 11.56 7.39
N ILE A 185 -1.09 10.41 7.26
CA ILE A 185 -0.87 9.74 5.95
C ILE A 185 -2.19 9.21 5.40
N ARG A 186 -3.00 8.54 6.23
CA ARG A 186 -4.30 7.97 5.85
C ARG A 186 -5.27 9.04 5.34
N GLU A 187 -5.38 10.15 6.06
CA GLU A 187 -6.22 11.29 5.68
C GLU A 187 -5.77 11.87 4.34
N PHE A 188 -4.47 12.12 4.17
CA PHE A 188 -3.93 12.60 2.91
C PHE A 188 -4.27 11.67 1.75
N CYS A 189 -4.09 10.36 1.93
CA CYS A 189 -4.36 9.38 0.89
C CYS A 189 -5.84 9.33 0.50
N ARG A 190 -6.74 9.29 1.48
CA ARG A 190 -8.20 9.31 1.26
C ARG A 190 -8.64 10.58 0.53
N LYS A 191 -8.16 11.74 0.99
CA LYS A 191 -8.53 13.05 0.43
C LYS A 191 -8.05 13.23 -1.02
N ASN A 192 -6.87 12.69 -1.35
CA ASN A 192 -6.22 12.92 -2.64
C ASN A 192 -6.25 11.70 -3.58
N GLY A 193 -7.04 10.67 -3.28
CA GLY A 193 -7.21 9.52 -4.17
C GLY A 193 -5.96 8.66 -4.33
N LYS A 194 -5.12 8.55 -3.30
CA LYS A 194 -3.82 7.87 -3.38
C LYS A 194 -3.93 6.36 -3.22
N ILE A 195 -2.86 5.66 -3.63
CA ILE A 195 -2.65 4.24 -3.31
C ILE A 195 -1.91 4.19 -1.98
N LEU A 196 -2.52 3.59 -0.96
CA LEU A 196 -1.93 3.40 0.36
C LEU A 196 -1.82 1.91 0.68
N PHE A 197 -0.62 1.45 0.99
CA PHE A 197 -0.40 0.20 1.70
C PHE A 197 -0.35 0.48 3.20
N ASP A 198 -1.39 0.09 3.91
CA ASP A 198 -1.59 0.41 5.32
C ASP A 198 -0.98 -0.66 6.22
N PHE A 199 0.35 -0.63 6.29
CA PHE A 199 1.17 -1.57 7.04
C PHE A 199 0.76 -1.69 8.51
N ALA A 200 0.43 -0.56 9.14
CA ALA A 200 0.02 -0.49 10.54
C ALA A 200 -1.39 -1.04 10.74
N ASP A 201 -2.30 -0.79 9.80
CA ASP A 201 -3.64 -1.36 9.87
C ASP A 201 -3.58 -2.89 9.76
N ILE A 202 -2.87 -3.44 8.78
CA ILE A 202 -2.71 -4.90 8.64
C ILE A 202 -2.15 -5.52 9.92
N GLU A 203 -1.21 -4.85 10.59
CA GLU A 203 -0.58 -5.29 11.84
C GLU A 203 -1.47 -5.12 13.09
N SER A 204 -2.55 -4.37 12.97
CA SER A 204 -3.51 -4.12 14.05
C SER A 204 -4.56 -5.21 14.20
N PHE A 205 -4.65 -6.17 13.27
CA PHE A 205 -5.72 -7.16 13.24
C PHE A 205 -5.18 -8.57 13.05
N ASP A 206 -5.83 -9.53 13.70
CA ASP A 206 -5.71 -10.94 13.34
C ASP A 206 -6.53 -11.23 12.07
N PRO A 207 -6.40 -12.44 11.47
CA PRO A 207 -7.14 -12.77 10.25
C PRO A 207 -8.68 -12.75 10.39
N ASP A 208 -9.23 -12.78 11.60
CA ASP A 208 -10.67 -12.64 11.82
C ASP A 208 -11.14 -11.18 11.64
N GLY A 209 -10.24 -10.21 11.84
CA GLY A 209 -10.50 -8.78 11.65
C GLY A 209 -11.45 -8.18 12.70
N LYS A 210 -11.72 -8.88 13.81
CA LYS A 210 -12.75 -8.48 14.79
C LYS A 210 -12.21 -7.62 15.93
N VAL A 211 -10.91 -7.72 16.22
CA VAL A 211 -10.26 -7.00 17.32
C VAL A 211 -9.17 -6.12 16.74
N ASN A 212 -9.24 -4.82 17.06
CA ASN A 212 -8.18 -3.89 16.77
C ASN A 212 -7.15 -3.93 17.92
N PHE A 213 -6.09 -4.70 17.75
CA PHE A 213 -5.04 -4.88 18.75
C PHE A 213 -4.18 -3.62 18.94
N MET A 214 -4.16 -2.67 18.00
CA MET A 214 -3.48 -1.38 18.23
C MET A 214 -4.12 -0.61 19.39
N GLU A 215 -5.43 -0.68 19.55
CA GLU A 215 -6.11 -0.06 20.71
C GLU A 215 -5.73 -0.75 22.04
N LEU A 216 -5.21 -1.98 21.97
CA LEU A 216 -4.67 -2.74 23.10
C LEU A 216 -3.14 -2.59 23.24
N GLY A 217 -2.56 -1.59 22.58
CA GLY A 217 -1.12 -1.31 22.62
C GLY A 217 -0.29 -2.38 21.91
N ALA A 218 -0.77 -2.90 20.79
CA ALA A 218 0.00 -3.84 20.00
C ALA A 218 1.27 -3.24 19.39
N SER A 219 2.36 -4.02 19.35
CA SER A 219 3.63 -3.70 18.69
C SER A 219 3.85 -4.54 17.42
N ASP A 220 4.95 -4.25 16.71
CA ASP A 220 5.42 -4.99 15.52
C ASP A 220 5.68 -6.48 15.77
N SER A 221 6.03 -6.84 17.00
CA SER A 221 6.15 -8.23 17.46
C SER A 221 4.81 -8.98 17.59
N CYS A 222 3.68 -8.33 17.29
CA CYS A 222 2.32 -8.82 17.51
C CYS A 222 1.92 -8.96 19.00
N ASP A 223 2.75 -8.45 19.91
CA ASP A 223 2.47 -8.44 21.34
C ASP A 223 1.48 -7.32 21.67
N TYR A 224 0.50 -7.58 22.54
CA TYR A 224 -0.48 -6.60 23.02
C TYR A 224 -0.74 -6.76 24.53
N ARG A 225 -1.40 -5.79 25.16
CA ARG A 225 -1.72 -5.80 26.59
C ARG A 225 -3.19 -6.09 26.81
N ALA A 226 -3.49 -7.07 27.65
CA ALA A 226 -4.84 -7.29 28.17
C ALA A 226 -4.76 -7.75 29.63
N GLU A 227 -5.58 -7.15 30.49
CA GLU A 227 -5.70 -7.54 31.91
C GLU A 227 -4.34 -7.55 32.66
N GLY A 228 -3.45 -6.62 32.33
CA GLY A 228 -2.12 -6.52 32.94
C GLY A 228 -1.09 -7.54 32.43
N VAL A 229 -1.43 -8.37 31.45
CA VAL A 229 -0.55 -9.40 30.87
C VAL A 229 -0.21 -9.04 29.43
N THR A 230 1.04 -9.31 29.00
CA THR A 230 1.38 -9.29 27.56
C THR A 230 1.02 -10.63 26.92
N ARG A 231 0.29 -10.53 25.82
CA ARG A 231 -0.21 -11.63 25.00
C ARG A 231 0.24 -11.40 23.56
N ASN A 232 0.17 -12.41 22.70
CA ASN A 232 0.55 -12.29 21.30
C ASN A 232 -0.60 -12.73 20.40
N TRP A 233 -1.17 -11.80 19.62
CA TRP A 233 -2.40 -12.08 18.87
C TRP A 233 -2.17 -13.12 17.77
N ALA A 234 -0.98 -13.12 17.16
CA ALA A 234 -0.67 -14.03 16.06
C ALA A 234 -0.52 -15.47 16.55
N ASP A 235 0.23 -15.69 17.62
CA ASP A 235 0.42 -17.02 18.21
C ASP A 235 -0.90 -17.57 18.76
N GLU A 236 -1.72 -16.72 19.37
CA GLU A 236 -3.05 -17.10 19.84
C GLU A 236 -4.00 -17.48 18.72
N TRP A 237 -3.99 -16.73 17.61
CA TRP A 237 -4.84 -17.04 16.47
C TRP A 237 -4.42 -18.37 15.81
N LEU A 238 -3.12 -18.61 15.63
CA LEU A 238 -2.61 -19.88 15.08
C LEU A 238 -3.02 -21.07 15.94
N ARG A 239 -2.88 -20.96 17.27
CA ARG A 239 -3.28 -22.03 18.21
C ARG A 239 -4.78 -22.31 18.16
N LYS A 240 -5.61 -21.29 17.95
CA LYS A 240 -7.07 -21.43 17.82
C LYS A 240 -7.48 -21.99 16.45
N ASN A 241 -6.64 -21.86 15.43
CA ASN A 241 -6.95 -22.21 14.04
C ASN A 241 -5.91 -23.17 13.42
N PRO A 242 -5.72 -24.40 13.95
CA PRO A 242 -4.68 -25.32 13.46
C PRO A 242 -4.83 -25.74 11.98
N GLY A 243 -6.02 -25.59 11.39
CA GLY A 243 -6.33 -25.90 9.98
C GLY A 243 -6.41 -24.69 9.05
N HIS A 244 -5.84 -23.54 9.43
CA HIS A 244 -6.05 -22.26 8.74
C HIS A 244 -5.61 -22.19 7.26
N GLY A 245 -4.68 -23.04 6.81
CA GLY A 245 -4.26 -23.10 5.41
C GLY A 245 -3.50 -21.87 4.86
N ILE A 246 -3.11 -20.91 5.71
CA ILE A 246 -2.30 -19.75 5.31
C ILE A 246 -0.85 -20.20 5.15
N ALA A 247 -0.25 -19.91 3.99
CA ALA A 247 1.17 -20.12 3.77
C ALA A 247 1.98 -19.15 4.66
N LEU A 248 2.74 -19.69 5.62
CA LEU A 248 3.56 -18.91 6.54
C LEU A 248 5.02 -18.85 6.04
N PRO A 249 5.68 -17.69 6.11
CA PRO A 249 7.12 -17.64 5.92
C PRO A 249 7.86 -18.27 7.10
N ASP A 250 9.10 -18.68 6.90
CA ASP A 250 9.93 -19.24 7.99
C ASP A 250 10.22 -18.17 9.06
N SER A 251 10.30 -16.89 8.67
CA SER A 251 10.46 -15.76 9.57
C SER A 251 9.89 -14.47 8.96
N ALA A 252 9.61 -13.48 9.80
CA ALA A 252 9.32 -12.11 9.42
C ALA A 252 10.08 -11.17 10.36
N ALA A 253 10.86 -10.22 9.83
CA ALA A 253 11.73 -9.37 10.65
C ALA A 253 10.94 -8.62 11.74
N HIS A 254 11.38 -8.70 13.00
CA HIS A 254 10.75 -8.09 14.18
C HIS A 254 9.30 -8.51 14.46
N SER A 255 8.78 -9.51 13.77
CA SER A 255 7.36 -9.86 13.81
C SER A 255 7.12 -11.37 13.85
N ARG A 256 5.85 -11.76 13.82
CA ARG A 256 5.43 -13.17 13.72
C ARG A 256 5.22 -13.57 12.25
N PRO A 257 5.49 -14.83 11.88
CA PRO A 257 5.25 -15.34 10.53
C PRO A 257 3.85 -15.03 9.97
N LEU A 258 2.80 -15.15 10.80
CA LEU A 258 1.44 -14.86 10.39
C LEU A 258 1.27 -13.41 9.89
N ASN A 259 1.81 -12.43 10.62
CA ASN A 259 1.73 -11.02 10.22
C ASN A 259 2.48 -10.77 8.90
N GLY A 260 3.66 -11.36 8.72
CA GLY A 260 4.38 -11.34 7.44
C GLY A 260 3.55 -11.95 6.30
N ALA A 261 2.90 -13.09 6.53
CA ALA A 261 2.02 -13.73 5.56
C ALA A 261 0.84 -12.81 5.15
N LEU A 262 0.20 -12.15 6.12
CA LEU A 262 -0.90 -11.21 5.85
C LEU A 262 -0.44 -10.03 4.98
N LYS A 263 0.73 -9.45 5.28
CA LYS A 263 1.34 -8.38 4.48
C LYS A 263 1.66 -8.83 3.05
N GLY A 264 2.20 -10.05 2.88
CA GLY A 264 2.42 -10.62 1.54
C GLY A 264 1.13 -10.86 0.75
N ARG A 265 0.05 -11.33 1.41
CA ARG A 265 -1.27 -11.51 0.79
C ARG A 265 -1.87 -10.15 0.38
N ALA A 266 -1.78 -9.15 1.25
CA ALA A 266 -2.22 -7.79 0.97
C ALA A 266 -1.46 -7.16 -0.21
N PHE A 267 -0.18 -7.46 -0.38
CA PHE A 267 0.58 -7.03 -1.54
C PHE A 267 -0.01 -7.58 -2.84
N TRP A 268 -0.26 -8.88 -2.93
CA TRP A 268 -0.85 -9.47 -4.14
C TRP A 268 -2.30 -9.00 -4.38
N TRP A 269 -3.05 -8.72 -3.33
CA TRP A 269 -4.34 -8.05 -3.44
C TRP A 269 -4.21 -6.67 -4.09
N MET A 270 -3.28 -5.84 -3.60
CA MET A 270 -2.99 -4.53 -4.19
C MET A 270 -2.64 -4.66 -5.68
N MET A 271 -1.75 -5.60 -6.02
CA MET A 271 -1.33 -5.83 -7.40
C MET A 271 -2.51 -6.18 -8.31
N ALA A 272 -3.41 -7.05 -7.86
CA ALA A 272 -4.62 -7.39 -8.61
C ALA A 272 -5.57 -6.20 -8.78
N ARG A 273 -5.77 -5.40 -7.72
CA ARG A 273 -6.58 -4.16 -7.78
C ARG A 273 -5.99 -3.17 -8.80
N LEU A 274 -4.67 -2.98 -8.79
CA LEU A 274 -3.97 -2.13 -9.75
C LEU A 274 -4.06 -2.66 -11.19
N ALA A 275 -4.14 -3.98 -11.37
CA ALA A 275 -4.39 -4.61 -12.67
C ALA A 275 -5.85 -4.50 -13.15
N GLY A 276 -6.74 -3.88 -12.37
CA GLY A 276 -8.13 -3.61 -12.73
C GLY A 276 -9.15 -4.56 -12.12
N TRP A 277 -8.78 -5.33 -11.10
CA TRP A 277 -9.77 -6.03 -10.28
C TRP A 277 -10.57 -5.02 -9.45
N ASP A 278 -11.89 -5.17 -9.43
CA ASP A 278 -12.79 -4.27 -8.68
C ASP A 278 -12.74 -4.50 -7.16
N GLY A 279 -12.07 -5.57 -6.71
CA GLY A 279 -11.95 -5.93 -5.30
C GLY A 279 -13.14 -6.69 -4.73
N LYS A 280 -14.07 -7.13 -5.59
CA LYS A 280 -15.19 -7.98 -5.20
C LYS A 280 -14.85 -9.43 -5.50
N ALA A 281 -15.25 -10.33 -4.60
CA ALA A 281 -15.13 -11.75 -4.86
C ALA A 281 -15.90 -12.10 -6.16
N PRO A 282 -15.40 -13.05 -6.99
CA PRO A 282 -16.17 -13.52 -8.13
C PRO A 282 -17.53 -14.00 -7.65
N ALA A 283 -18.60 -13.58 -8.35
CA ALA A 283 -19.94 -14.03 -8.04
C ALA A 283 -19.95 -15.57 -8.01
N ALA A 284 -20.50 -16.15 -6.94
CA ALA A 284 -20.68 -17.59 -6.87
C ALA A 284 -21.42 -18.03 -8.14
N LYS A 285 -20.87 -19.03 -8.86
CA LYS A 285 -21.61 -19.64 -9.96
C LYS A 285 -22.95 -20.12 -9.39
N PRO A 286 -24.10 -19.79 -10.00
CA PRO A 286 -25.36 -20.37 -9.58
C PRO A 286 -25.20 -21.88 -9.64
N VAL A 287 -25.44 -22.55 -8.51
CA VAL A 287 -25.53 -24.01 -8.49
C VAL A 287 -26.74 -24.32 -9.37
N SER A 288 -26.49 -24.86 -10.56
CA SER A 288 -27.56 -25.48 -11.34
C SER A 288 -28.07 -26.65 -10.49
N GLY A 289 -29.24 -26.47 -9.90
CA GLY A 289 -29.95 -27.58 -9.28
C GLY A 289 -30.33 -28.55 -10.37
N ASP A 290 -29.87 -29.79 -10.24
CA ASP A 290 -30.45 -30.95 -10.90
C ASP A 290 -31.82 -31.28 -10.28
#